data_AF-A0A7W8DKB0-F1
#
_entry.id   AF-A0A7W8DKB0-F1
#
_cell.length_a   1.000
_cell.length_b   1.000
_cell.length_c   1.000
_cell.angle_alpha   90.00
_cell.angle_beta   90.00
_cell.angle_gamma   90.00
#
_symmetry.space_group_name_H-M   'P 1'
#
loop_
_entity.id
_entity.type
_entity.pdbx_description
1 polymer ?
#
loop_
_entity_poly.entity_id
_entity_poly.type
_entity_poly.pdbx_seq_one_letter_code
_entity_poly.pdbx_strand_id
1 'polypeptide(L)'
;MTTKQHSIDFRRLWLAVTQAPHHRDPYSAHGPDHWRRVERNGCILAARTGAKVHVVRLFALFHDSRRENEGWDPGHGERGADFADTFRGHLFDLSD
;
A
#
# COMPACT_ATOMS: atom_id res chain seq x y z
N MET A 1 25.34 -9.59 -10.14
CA MET A 1 24.18 -10.50 -9.99
C MET A 1 22.93 -9.64 -10.14
N THR A 2 22.25 -9.74 -11.27
CA THR A 2 21.02 -8.98 -11.54
C THR A 2 19.87 -9.71 -10.86
N THR A 3 19.39 -9.18 -9.74
CA THR A 3 18.10 -9.60 -9.18
C THR A 3 17.04 -9.34 -10.24
N LYS A 4 16.38 -10.39 -10.71
CA LYS A 4 15.19 -10.24 -11.54
C LYS A 4 14.15 -9.55 -10.66
N GLN A 5 13.90 -8.28 -10.92
CA GLN A 5 12.78 -7.58 -10.29
C GLN A 5 11.51 -8.26 -10.79
N HIS A 6 10.92 -9.13 -9.97
CA HIS A 6 9.63 -9.72 -10.29
C HIS A 6 8.61 -8.57 -10.37
N SER A 7 7.89 -8.51 -11.49
CA SER A 7 6.83 -7.51 -11.66
C SER A 7 5.77 -7.74 -10.59
N ILE A 8 5.56 -6.75 -9.72
CA ILE A 8 4.51 -6.81 -8.69
C ILE A 8 3.15 -6.81 -9.37
N ASP A 9 2.33 -7.83 -9.12
CA ASP A 9 0.93 -7.87 -9.56
C ASP A 9 0.09 -6.99 -8.63
N PHE A 10 0.11 -5.68 -8.89
CA PHE A 10 -0.67 -4.72 -8.11
C PHE A 10 -2.16 -4.97 -8.21
N ARG A 11 -2.68 -5.55 -9.29
CA ARG A 11 -4.12 -5.84 -9.40
C ARG A 11 -4.52 -6.87 -8.35
N ARG A 12 -3.77 -7.97 -8.27
CA ARG A 12 -4.00 -9.01 -7.26
C ARG A 12 -3.75 -8.51 -5.85
N LEU A 13 -2.73 -7.68 -5.66
CA LEU A 13 -2.42 -7.10 -4.35
C LEU A 13 -3.53 -6.15 -3.87
N TRP A 14 -4.01 -5.26 -4.73
CA TRP A 14 -5.16 -4.39 -4.43
C TRP A 14 -6.40 -5.20 -4.05
N LEU A 15 -6.70 -6.27 -4.80
CA LEU A 15 -7.81 -7.16 -4.48
C LEU A 15 -7.64 -7.80 -3.10
N ALA A 16 -6.47 -8.38 -2.81
CA ALA A 16 -6.21 -9.05 -1.55
C ALA A 16 -6.29 -8.09 -0.35
N VAL A 17 -5.72 -6.88 -0.46
CA VAL A 17 -5.71 -5.88 0.62
C VAL A 17 -7.11 -5.32 0.89
N THR A 18 -7.89 -5.03 -0.16
CA THR A 18 -9.25 -4.47 -0.02
C THR A 18 -10.31 -5.51 0.34
N GLN A 19 -10.00 -6.80 0.25
CA GLN A 19 -10.86 -7.88 0.74
C GLN A 19 -10.47 -8.36 2.15
N ALA A 20 -9.29 -7.98 2.64
CA ALA A 20 -8.88 -8.32 3.99
C ALA A 20 -9.78 -7.63 5.02
N PRO A 21 -10.02 -8.25 6.20
CA PRO A 21 -10.88 -7.65 7.22
C PRO A 21 -10.39 -6.26 7.62
N HIS A 22 -11.15 -5.21 7.28
CA HIS A 22 -10.85 -3.83 7.65
C HIS A 22 -12.14 -3.05 7.94
N HIS A 23 -12.06 -2.04 8.80
CA HIS A 23 -13.22 -1.29 9.30
C HIS A 23 -13.61 -0.08 8.44
N ARG A 24 -13.48 -0.17 7.11
CA ARG A 24 -13.67 1.01 6.26
C ARG A 24 -14.52 0.77 5.03
N ASP A 25 -15.55 1.60 4.93
CA ASP A 25 -16.27 1.81 3.70
C ASP A 25 -15.32 2.39 2.63
N PRO A 26 -15.49 2.01 1.35
CA PRO A 26 -14.69 2.52 0.24
C PRO A 26 -14.55 4.05 0.22
N TYR A 27 -15.60 4.76 0.65
CA TYR A 27 -15.74 6.21 0.60
C TYR A 27 -15.35 6.93 1.90
N SER A 28 -14.84 6.22 2.92
CA SER A 28 -14.38 6.88 4.15
C SER A 28 -13.20 7.81 3.86
N ALA A 29 -12.95 8.78 4.76
CA ALA A 29 -11.84 9.72 4.62
C ALA A 29 -10.49 9.00 4.47
N HIS A 30 -10.36 7.82 5.08
CA HIS A 30 -9.18 6.96 5.00
C HIS A 30 -9.46 5.63 4.28
N GLY A 31 -10.50 5.52 3.47
CA GLY A 31 -10.90 4.29 2.78
C GLY A 31 -10.12 4.03 1.47
N PRO A 32 -10.37 2.89 0.80
CA PRO A 32 -9.74 2.54 -0.48
C PRO A 32 -9.73 3.64 -1.56
N ASP A 33 -10.76 4.48 -1.65
CA ASP A 33 -10.77 5.58 -2.62
C ASP A 33 -9.76 6.68 -2.27
N HIS A 34 -9.51 6.94 -0.99
CA HIS A 34 -8.41 7.78 -0.53
C HIS A 34 -7.06 7.18 -0.92
N TRP A 35 -6.85 5.89 -0.70
CA TRP A 35 -5.59 5.20 -1.05
C TRP A 35 -5.29 5.29 -2.55
N ARG A 36 -6.31 5.17 -3.42
CA ARG A 36 -6.15 5.35 -4.87
C ARG A 36 -5.72 6.77 -5.25
N ARG A 37 -6.24 7.79 -4.56
CA ARG A 37 -5.81 9.19 -4.78
C ARG A 37 -4.37 9.40 -4.31
N VAL A 38 -3.98 8.81 -3.18
CA VAL A 38 -2.58 8.80 -2.70
C VAL A 38 -1.66 8.14 -3.72
N GLU A 39 -2.04 6.96 -4.25
CA GLU A 39 -1.26 6.25 -5.28
C GLU A 39 -1.10 7.12 -6.54
N ARG A 40 -2.20 7.69 -7.05
CA ARG A 40 -2.18 8.55 -8.24
C ARG A 40 -1.24 9.73 -8.07
N ASN A 41 -1.37 10.47 -6.96
CA ASN A 41 -0.56 11.65 -6.70
C ASN A 41 0.91 11.27 -6.46
N GLY A 42 1.14 10.18 -5.72
CA GLY A 42 2.47 9.62 -5.48
C GLY A 42 3.18 9.24 -6.78
N CYS A 43 2.49 8.59 -7.72
CA CYS A 43 3.05 8.23 -9.03
C CYS A 43 3.44 9.48 -9.87
N ILE A 44 2.63 10.54 -9.83
CA ILE A 44 2.96 11.82 -10.49
C ILE A 44 4.24 12.41 -9.89
N LEU A 45 4.38 12.39 -8.56
CA LEU A 45 5.57 12.89 -7.89
C LEU A 45 6.79 12.01 -8.17
N ALA A 46 6.64 10.69 -8.13
CA ALA A 46 7.72 9.75 -8.42
C ALA A 46 8.32 9.95 -9.82
N ALA A 47 7.48 10.23 -10.82
CA ALA A 47 7.93 10.55 -12.18
C ALA A 47 8.77 11.83 -12.25
N ARG A 48 8.58 12.76 -11.30
CA ARG A 48 9.30 14.05 -11.25
C ARG A 48 10.54 14.01 -10.36
N THR A 49 10.53 13.17 -9.32
CA THR A 49 11.60 13.14 -8.30
C THR A 49 12.55 11.95 -8.45
N GLY A 50 12.19 10.95 -9.27
CA GLY A 50 12.95 9.70 -9.36
C GLY A 50 12.70 8.74 -8.19
N ALA A 51 11.67 8.97 -7.37
CA ALA A 51 11.31 8.04 -6.31
C ALA A 51 10.96 6.65 -6.88
N LYS A 52 11.31 5.58 -6.15
CA LYS A 52 11.01 4.20 -6.55
C LYS A 52 9.49 3.99 -6.60
N VAL A 53 8.94 3.94 -7.81
CA VAL A 53 7.47 3.87 -8.03
C VAL A 53 6.82 2.68 -7.31
N HIS A 54 7.50 1.53 -7.23
CA HIS A 54 6.98 0.36 -6.52
C HIS A 54 6.80 0.62 -5.02
N VAL A 55 7.75 1.28 -4.38
CA VAL A 55 7.67 1.65 -2.96
C VAL A 55 6.52 2.64 -2.73
N VAL A 56 6.38 3.63 -3.60
CA VAL A 56 5.30 4.63 -3.52
C VAL A 56 3.92 3.97 -3.60
N ARG A 57 3.74 3.03 -4.53
CA ARG A 57 2.46 2.32 -4.71
C ARG A 57 2.14 1.39 -3.55
N LEU A 58 3.13 0.68 -3.00
CA LEU A 58 2.93 -0.14 -1.80
C LEU A 58 2.60 0.73 -0.58
N PHE A 59 3.32 1.83 -0.38
CA PHE A 59 3.01 2.78 0.68
C PHE A 59 1.56 3.28 0.58
N ALA A 60 1.13 3.72 -0.61
CA ALA A 60 -0.22 4.19 -0.83
C ALA A 60 -1.29 3.15 -0.46
N LEU A 61 -1.03 1.88 -0.78
CA LEU A 61 -1.95 0.78 -0.48
C LEU A 61 -2.00 0.42 1.02
N PHE A 62 -0.86 0.43 1.70
CA PHE A 62 -0.77 -0.11 3.07
C PHE A 62 -0.85 0.93 4.19
N HIS A 63 -0.46 2.19 3.97
CA HIS A 63 -0.27 3.20 5.02
C HIS A 63 -1.47 3.33 5.97
N ASP A 64 -2.67 3.24 5.41
CA ASP A 64 -3.91 3.33 6.15
C ASP A 64 -4.64 1.99 6.22
N SER A 65 -4.18 0.90 5.58
CA SER A 65 -4.95 -0.36 5.46
C SER A 65 -5.37 -1.00 6.80
N ARG A 66 -4.69 -0.66 7.90
CA ARG A 66 -4.91 -1.23 9.24
C ARG A 66 -5.24 -0.21 10.34
N ARG A 67 -5.77 0.97 10.01
CA ARG A 67 -6.42 1.81 11.05
C ARG A 67 -7.60 1.07 11.69
N GLU A 68 -7.69 1.17 13.01
CA GLU A 68 -8.78 0.68 13.85
C GLU A 68 -9.86 1.75 14.06
N ASN A 69 -9.52 3.03 13.83
CA ASN A 69 -10.46 4.15 13.87
C ASN A 69 -10.05 5.28 12.91
N GLU A 70 -10.98 6.21 12.68
CA GLU A 70 -10.78 7.38 11.79
C GLU A 70 -10.10 8.57 12.50
N GLY A 71 -9.81 8.45 13.81
CA GLY A 71 -9.21 9.49 14.64
C GLY A 71 -7.68 9.44 14.68
N TRP A 72 -7.10 9.65 15.86
CA TRP A 72 -5.64 9.78 16.06
C TRP A 72 -4.85 8.50 15.75
N ASP A 73 -5.47 7.33 15.93
CA ASP A 73 -4.92 5.98 15.72
C ASP A 73 -3.40 5.88 15.48
N PRO A 74 -2.55 6.07 16.51
CA PRO A 74 -1.11 6.22 16.31
C PRO A 74 -0.42 4.95 15.78
N GLY A 75 -1.01 3.77 16.00
CA GLY A 75 -0.44 2.48 15.59
C GLY A 75 -0.75 2.07 14.15
N HIS A 76 -1.53 2.85 13.40
CA HIS A 76 -1.98 2.43 12.06
C HIS A 76 -0.84 2.16 11.09
N GLY A 77 0.25 2.95 11.15
CA GLY A 77 1.40 2.79 10.30
C GLY A 77 2.17 1.49 10.56
N GLU A 78 2.40 1.15 11.83
CA GLU A 78 3.06 -0.10 12.23
C GLU A 78 2.22 -1.31 11.79
N ARG A 79 0.92 -1.32 12.13
CA ARG A 79 0.03 -2.40 11.69
C ARG A 79 -0.05 -2.50 10.16
N GLY A 80 0.00 -1.38 9.45
CA GLY A 80 0.05 -1.34 7.99
C GLY A 80 1.32 -1.96 7.42
N ALA A 81 2.46 -1.71 8.06
CA ALA A 81 3.74 -2.33 7.69
C ALA A 81 3.75 -3.84 8.00
N ASP A 82 3.31 -4.26 9.18
CA ASP A 82 3.16 -5.67 9.54
C ASP A 82 2.27 -6.40 8.55
N PHE A 83 1.18 -5.76 8.13
CA PHE A 83 0.27 -6.33 7.14
C PHE A 83 0.93 -6.45 5.76
N ALA A 84 1.70 -5.46 5.32
CA ALA A 84 2.46 -5.53 4.07
C ALA A 84 3.45 -6.70 4.08
N ASP A 85 4.08 -6.97 5.22
CA ASP A 85 5.05 -8.06 5.37
C ASP A 85 4.43 -9.44 5.13
N THR A 86 3.15 -9.63 5.48
CA THR A 86 2.42 -10.89 5.20
C THR A 86 2.29 -11.23 3.71
N PHE A 87 2.49 -10.25 2.82
CA PHE A 87 2.45 -10.45 1.36
C PHE A 87 3.84 -10.53 0.72
N ARG A 88 4.91 -10.21 1.46
CA ARG A 88 6.28 -10.28 0.98
C ARG A 88 6.65 -11.74 0.71
N GLY A 89 7.29 -12.00 -0.43
CA GLY A 89 7.61 -13.35 -0.90
C GLY A 89 6.41 -14.12 -1.51
N HIS A 90 5.19 -13.55 -1.48
CA HIS A 90 3.98 -14.17 -2.04
C HIS A 90 3.38 -13.36 -3.20
N LEU A 91 3.06 -12.09 -2.96
CA LEU A 91 2.46 -11.19 -3.97
C LEU A 91 3.40 -10.09 -4.44
N PHE A 92 4.45 -9.80 -3.67
CA PHE A 92 5.54 -8.93 -4.09
C PHE A 92 6.86 -9.33 -3.43
N ASP A 93 7.96 -8.93 -4.04
CA ASP A 93 9.30 -9.04 -3.46
C ASP A 93 10.10 -7.76 -3.77
N LEU A 94 10.74 -7.20 -2.76
CA LEU A 94 11.56 -5.99 -2.83
C LEU A 94 12.78 -6.17 -1.94
N SER A 95 13.94 -5.78 -2.45
CA SER A 95 15.15 -5.67 -1.63
C SER A 95 14.99 -4.54 -0.62
N ASP A 96 15.48 -4.75 0.60
CA ASP A 96 15.62 -3.70 1.61
C ASP A 96 16.68 -2.66 1.22
#